data_AF-I2Q5D7-F1
#
_entry.id   AF-I2Q5D7-F1
#
_cell.length_a   1.000
_cell.length_b   1.000
_cell.length_c   1.000
_cell.angle_alpha   90.00
_cell.angle_beta   90.00
_cell.angle_gamma   90.00
#
_symmetry.space_group_name_H-M   'P 1'
#
loop_
_entity.id
_entity.type
_entity.pdbx_description
1 polymer ?
#
loop_
_entity_poly.entity_id
_entity_poly.type
_entity_poly.pdbx_seq_one_letter_code
_entity_poly.pdbx_strand_id
1 'polypeptide(L)'
;MGQAKRRGTKEDRIAEAQARKPEKTPRQLQGEVALPKSIKEAKKIEKRLDRLWSNLTTPTDINDQILHFTKMLSNETPIFLNCKPELWSRQTCCDLNVTKYIQDHGGRMLCGYRIWYNEPLYIEGERHAVWTDGAEIRDVSYVESGEDKILFVPDDKTFSDAPRKIRYAFNHADNLIIAQHEAMEQTNCARTMSPQEAWETMPTYEQWLKEKRIMPNLLLKTKVLL
;
A
#
# COMPACT_ATOMS: atom_id res chain seq x y z
N MET A 1 11.38 7.32 48.71
CA MET A 1 11.23 8.58 47.96
C MET A 1 11.66 8.32 46.52
N GLY A 2 10.72 8.29 45.58
CA GLY A 2 11.00 7.96 44.16
C GLY A 2 11.47 9.19 43.40
N GLN A 3 12.66 9.12 42.81
CA GLN A 3 13.15 10.14 41.88
C GLN A 3 12.42 9.99 40.54
N ALA A 4 11.54 10.94 40.22
CA ALA A 4 10.98 11.08 38.89
C ALA A 4 12.09 11.55 37.93
N LYS A 5 12.41 10.73 36.91
CA LYS A 5 13.32 11.10 35.82
C LYS A 5 12.76 12.35 35.12
N ARG A 6 13.48 13.48 35.22
CA ARG A 6 13.17 14.70 34.46
C ARG A 6 13.21 14.38 32.96
N ARG A 7 12.11 14.63 32.25
CA ARG A 7 12.08 14.62 30.78
C ARG A 7 12.93 15.78 30.26
N GLY A 8 13.81 15.52 29.30
CA GLY A 8 14.71 16.52 28.69
C GLY A 8 13.96 17.69 28.04
N THR A 9 14.69 18.76 27.75
CA THR A 9 14.13 20.01 27.20
C THR A 9 13.55 19.80 25.80
N LYS A 10 12.83 20.81 25.27
CA LYS A 10 12.30 20.74 23.90
C LYS A 10 13.45 20.73 22.88
N GLU A 11 14.50 21.51 23.13
CA GLU A 11 15.71 21.51 22.30
C GLU A 11 16.42 20.16 22.31
N ASP A 12 16.57 19.53 23.48
CA ASP A 12 17.22 18.20 23.58
C ASP A 12 16.47 17.14 22.76
N ARG A 13 15.14 17.19 22.75
CA ARG A 13 14.30 16.25 21.98
C ARG A 13 14.38 16.51 20.48
N ILE A 14 14.51 17.77 20.06
CA ILE A 14 14.70 18.12 18.64
C ILE A 14 16.10 17.69 18.18
N ALA A 15 17.12 17.93 18.99
CA ALA A 15 18.49 17.49 18.72
C ALA A 15 18.59 15.95 18.68
N GLU A 16 17.94 15.24 19.61
CA GLU A 16 17.90 13.78 19.62
C GLU A 16 17.13 13.22 18.40
N ALA A 17 16.03 13.86 18.01
CA ALA A 17 15.28 13.48 16.80
C ALA A 17 16.07 13.74 15.50
N GLN A 18 16.84 14.83 15.45
CA GLN A 18 17.71 15.16 14.30
C GLN A 18 18.98 14.31 14.25
N ALA A 19 19.48 13.83 15.40
CA ALA A 19 20.63 12.94 15.49
C ALA A 19 20.28 11.46 15.20
N ARG A 20 19.00 11.08 15.29
CA ARG A 20 18.55 9.76 14.86
C ARG A 20 18.66 9.68 13.34
N LYS A 21 19.54 8.80 12.88
CA LYS A 21 19.58 8.41 11.46
C LYS A 21 18.17 7.93 11.07
N PRO A 22 17.69 8.28 9.86
CA PRO A 22 16.40 7.77 9.40
C PRO A 22 16.43 6.24 9.47
N GLU A 23 15.36 5.64 10.00
CA GLU A 23 15.24 4.19 10.03
C GLU A 23 15.31 3.65 8.59
N LYS A 24 16.15 2.64 8.38
CA LYS A 24 16.31 1.99 7.07
C LYS A 24 14.99 1.33 6.64
N THR A 25 14.64 1.43 5.37
CA THR A 25 13.49 0.72 4.79
C THR A 25 13.74 -0.78 4.71
N PRO A 26 12.70 -1.63 4.62
CA PRO A 26 12.87 -3.08 4.43
C PRO A 26 13.80 -3.42 3.25
N ARG A 27 13.64 -2.71 2.12
CA ARG A 27 14.50 -2.86 0.94
C ARG A 27 15.99 -2.61 1.24
N GLN A 28 16.30 -1.64 2.11
CA GLN A 28 17.67 -1.35 2.54
C GLN A 28 18.22 -2.34 3.56
N LEU A 29 17.36 -3.18 4.15
CA LEU A 29 17.71 -4.19 5.14
C LEU A 29 17.87 -5.60 4.55
N GLN A 30 17.54 -5.82 3.27
CA GLN A 30 17.54 -7.14 2.62
C GLN A 30 18.88 -7.90 2.76
N GLY A 31 20.03 -7.20 2.80
CA GLY A 31 21.35 -7.82 2.99
C GLY A 31 21.68 -8.25 4.42
N GLU A 32 20.85 -7.88 5.40
CA GLU A 32 21.03 -8.18 6.84
C GLU A 32 20.11 -9.34 7.31
N VAL A 33 19.38 -9.97 6.39
CA VAL A 33 18.29 -10.90 6.70
C VAL A 33 18.78 -12.36 6.78
N ALA A 34 18.49 -13.03 7.90
CA ALA A 34 18.66 -14.47 8.06
C ALA A 34 17.35 -15.25 7.83
N LEU A 35 17.44 -16.42 7.21
CA LEU A 35 16.31 -17.37 7.08
C LEU A 35 15.85 -17.89 8.46
N PRO A 36 14.56 -18.27 8.61
CA PRO A 36 14.08 -18.77 9.89
C PRO A 36 14.75 -20.11 10.21
N LYS A 37 15.21 -20.27 11.45
CA LYS A 37 15.99 -21.46 11.89
C LYS A 37 15.11 -22.63 12.29
N SER A 38 13.79 -22.43 12.38
CA SER A 38 12.83 -23.48 12.75
C SER A 38 11.41 -23.17 12.28
N ILE A 39 10.56 -24.21 12.19
CA ILE A 39 9.12 -24.07 11.91
C ILE A 39 8.43 -23.18 12.94
N LYS A 40 8.81 -23.27 14.22
CA LYS A 40 8.27 -22.44 15.30
C LYS A 40 8.59 -20.95 15.10
N GLU A 41 9.77 -20.66 14.58
CA GLU A 41 10.19 -19.29 14.24
C GLU A 41 9.44 -18.77 13.01
N ALA A 42 9.31 -19.60 11.96
CA ALA A 42 8.52 -19.26 10.78
C ALA A 42 7.06 -18.90 11.14
N LYS A 43 6.39 -19.70 11.98
CA LYS A 43 5.03 -19.41 12.46
C LYS A 43 4.92 -18.12 13.27
N LYS A 44 5.99 -17.73 13.99
CA LYS A 44 6.03 -16.45 14.72
C LYS A 44 6.19 -15.27 13.77
N ILE A 45 7.00 -15.43 12.73
CA ILE A 45 7.19 -14.44 11.66
C ILE A 45 5.86 -14.23 10.93
N GLU A 46 5.21 -15.29 10.49
CA GLU A 46 3.89 -15.27 9.86
C GLU A 46 2.87 -14.52 10.72
N LYS A 47 2.71 -14.91 11.99
CA LYS A 47 1.79 -14.21 12.91
C LYS A 47 2.10 -12.72 13.09
N ARG A 48 3.39 -12.34 13.08
CA ARG A 48 3.77 -10.91 13.16
C ARG A 48 3.40 -10.18 11.88
N LEU A 49 3.67 -10.79 10.72
CA LEU A 49 3.31 -10.25 9.43
C LEU A 49 1.79 -10.08 9.28
N ASP A 50 1.00 -11.09 9.66
CA ASP A 50 -0.48 -11.03 9.67
C ASP A 50 -0.99 -9.82 10.44
N ARG A 51 -0.39 -9.52 11.60
CA ARG A 51 -0.74 -8.34 12.39
C ARG A 51 -0.47 -7.03 11.65
N LEU A 52 0.54 -6.97 10.79
CA LEU A 52 0.91 -5.76 10.05
C LEU A 52 -0.06 -5.46 8.92
N TRP A 53 -0.54 -6.47 8.18
CA TRP A 53 -1.37 -6.23 6.99
C TRP A 53 -2.86 -6.60 7.10
N SER A 54 -3.30 -7.25 8.19
CA SER A 54 -4.71 -7.66 8.38
C SER A 54 -5.75 -6.52 8.49
N ASN A 55 -5.31 -5.29 8.79
CA ASN A 55 -6.19 -4.13 8.95
C ASN A 55 -5.82 -2.96 8.04
N LEU A 56 -5.27 -3.26 6.86
CA LEU A 56 -5.03 -2.24 5.85
C LEU A 56 -6.35 -1.63 5.36
N THR A 57 -6.41 -0.30 5.38
CA THR A 57 -7.50 0.51 4.83
C THR A 57 -6.94 1.83 4.31
N THR A 58 -7.73 2.60 3.57
CA THR A 58 -7.36 3.97 3.22
C THR A 58 -7.28 4.81 4.50
N PRO A 59 -6.20 5.60 4.70
CA PRO A 59 -6.14 6.55 5.82
C PRO A 59 -7.33 7.51 5.85
N THR A 60 -7.85 7.83 7.04
CA THR A 60 -8.92 8.82 7.18
C THR A 60 -8.43 10.25 7.05
N ASP A 61 -7.17 10.48 7.43
CA ASP A 61 -6.48 11.78 7.48
C ASP A 61 -4.99 11.60 7.20
N ILE A 62 -4.27 12.72 7.02
CA ILE A 62 -2.84 12.74 6.74
C ILE A 62 -2.10 13.16 8.02
N ASN A 63 -1.43 12.20 8.64
CA ASN A 63 -0.62 12.39 9.85
C ASN A 63 0.89 12.38 9.54
N ASP A 64 1.72 12.59 10.55
CA ASP A 64 3.19 12.65 10.40
C ASP A 64 3.80 11.35 9.87
N GLN A 65 3.22 10.19 10.23
CA GLN A 65 3.68 8.88 9.76
C GLN A 65 3.45 8.72 8.25
N ILE A 66 2.27 9.15 7.77
CA ILE A 66 1.93 9.17 6.35
C ILE A 66 2.87 10.13 5.63
N LEU A 67 3.03 11.38 6.09
CA LEU A 67 3.92 12.35 5.46
C LEU A 67 5.37 11.88 5.41
N HIS A 68 5.84 11.19 6.45
CA HIS A 68 7.17 10.57 6.44
C HIS A 68 7.28 9.51 5.37
N PHE A 69 6.29 8.62 5.28
CA PHE A 69 6.28 7.54 4.30
C PHE A 69 6.17 8.05 2.86
N THR A 70 5.26 8.99 2.57
CA THR A 70 5.04 9.49 1.21
C THR A 70 6.27 10.19 0.64
N LYS A 71 7.07 10.86 1.49
CA LYS A 71 8.37 11.45 1.12
C LYS A 71 9.41 10.42 0.66
N MET A 72 9.28 9.16 1.06
CA MET A 72 10.14 8.08 0.55
C MET A 72 9.71 7.61 -0.85
N LEU A 73 8.47 7.89 -1.25
CA LEU A 73 7.91 7.47 -2.55
C LEU A 73 8.14 8.54 -3.63
N SER A 74 7.91 9.80 -3.27
CA SER A 74 7.83 10.93 -4.19
C SER A 74 8.01 12.27 -3.44
N ASN A 75 8.36 13.32 -4.18
CA ASN A 75 8.34 14.70 -3.67
C ASN A 75 6.96 15.36 -3.79
N GLU A 76 6.00 14.69 -4.44
CA GLU A 76 4.64 15.18 -4.64
C GLU A 76 3.80 15.11 -3.37
N THR A 77 2.75 15.94 -3.34
CA THR A 77 1.82 15.99 -2.20
C THR A 77 0.79 14.85 -2.30
N PRO A 78 0.54 14.08 -1.22
CA PRO A 78 -0.56 13.13 -1.17
C PRO A 78 -1.92 13.82 -1.34
N ILE A 79 -2.81 13.24 -2.13
CA ILE A 79 -4.15 13.76 -2.41
C ILE A 79 -5.21 12.69 -2.16
N PHE A 80 -6.32 13.08 -1.56
CA PHE A 80 -7.49 12.22 -1.47
C PHE A 80 -8.26 12.23 -2.78
N LEU A 81 -8.57 11.05 -3.31
CA LEU A 81 -9.34 10.88 -4.54
C LEU A 81 -10.53 9.96 -4.28
N ASN A 82 -11.70 10.31 -4.82
CA ASN A 82 -12.84 9.41 -4.84
C ASN A 82 -12.63 8.34 -5.92
N CYS A 83 -12.94 7.09 -5.60
CA CYS A 83 -13.03 6.00 -6.54
C CYS A 83 -14.29 6.19 -7.38
N LYS A 84 -14.12 6.46 -8.67
CA LYS A 84 -15.21 6.58 -9.66
C LYS A 84 -15.02 5.53 -10.75
N PRO A 85 -15.09 4.22 -10.43
CA PRO A 85 -14.97 3.17 -11.42
C PRO A 85 -16.11 3.21 -12.43
N GLU A 86 -15.83 2.80 -13.65
CA GLU A 86 -16.86 2.47 -14.63
C GLU A 86 -17.35 1.05 -14.38
N LEU A 87 -18.55 0.69 -14.86
CA LEU A 87 -19.10 -0.67 -14.70
C LEU A 87 -18.18 -1.75 -15.29
N TRP A 88 -17.42 -1.40 -16.33
CA TRP A 88 -16.46 -2.28 -16.96
C TRP A 88 -15.08 -2.28 -16.28
N SER A 89 -14.82 -1.41 -15.31
CA SER A 89 -13.54 -1.41 -14.60
C SER A 89 -13.27 -2.78 -13.99
N ARG A 90 -12.04 -3.26 -14.11
CA ARG A 90 -11.59 -4.58 -13.68
C ARG A 90 -10.79 -4.49 -12.38
N GLN A 91 -11.04 -5.41 -11.45
CA GLN A 91 -10.30 -5.50 -10.20
C GLN A 91 -8.80 -5.69 -10.49
N THR A 92 -7.92 -5.03 -9.73
CA THR A 92 -6.44 -5.13 -9.83
C THR A 92 -5.81 -4.66 -11.15
N CYS A 93 -6.60 -4.18 -12.12
CA CYS A 93 -6.12 -3.76 -13.44
C CYS A 93 -6.14 -2.22 -13.59
N CYS A 94 -5.60 -1.48 -12.62
CA CYS A 94 -5.76 -0.02 -12.57
C CYS A 94 -5.17 0.71 -13.80
N ASP A 95 -4.03 0.25 -14.30
CA ASP A 95 -3.39 0.73 -15.53
C ASP A 95 -4.22 0.47 -16.79
N LEU A 96 -4.79 -0.73 -16.91
CA LEU A 96 -5.66 -1.08 -18.05
C LEU A 96 -6.99 -0.35 -17.98
N ASN A 97 -7.54 -0.15 -16.77
CA ASN A 97 -8.76 0.64 -16.57
C ASN A 97 -8.55 2.07 -17.06
N VAL A 98 -7.44 2.70 -16.68
CA VAL A 98 -7.08 4.04 -17.14
C VAL A 98 -6.84 4.05 -18.65
N THR A 99 -6.14 3.06 -19.21
CA THR A 99 -5.90 2.95 -20.66
C THR A 99 -7.21 2.91 -21.44
N LYS A 100 -8.16 2.07 -21.01
CA LYS A 100 -9.49 2.04 -21.63
C LYS A 100 -10.23 3.37 -21.46
N TYR A 101 -10.18 3.97 -20.27
CA TYR A 101 -10.83 5.25 -20.02
C TYR A 101 -10.30 6.36 -20.95
N ILE A 102 -8.99 6.37 -21.21
CA ILE A 102 -8.34 7.30 -22.15
C ILE A 102 -8.85 7.10 -23.57
N GLN A 103 -9.08 5.87 -24.02
CA GLN A 103 -9.62 5.61 -25.36
C GLN A 103 -11.00 6.25 -25.54
N ASP A 104 -11.81 6.25 -24.48
CA ASP A 104 -13.18 6.75 -24.50
C ASP A 104 -13.26 8.28 -24.25
N HIS A 105 -12.29 8.89 -23.53
CA HIS A 105 -12.39 10.27 -23.02
C HIS A 105 -11.15 11.16 -23.30
N GLY A 106 -10.08 10.63 -23.90
CA GLY A 106 -8.81 11.33 -24.02
C GLY A 106 -8.05 11.44 -22.68
N GLY A 107 -7.20 12.47 -22.53
CA GLY A 107 -6.38 12.67 -21.34
C GLY A 107 -5.16 11.74 -21.28
N ARG A 108 -4.65 11.47 -20.08
CA ARG A 108 -3.44 10.68 -19.85
C ARG A 108 -3.46 9.92 -18.52
N MET A 109 -2.54 8.97 -18.41
CA MET A 109 -2.27 8.24 -17.18
C MET A 109 -1.39 9.09 -16.25
N LEU A 110 -1.77 9.17 -14.99
CA LEU A 110 -0.95 9.66 -13.90
C LEU A 110 -0.65 8.49 -12.97
N CYS A 111 0.62 8.16 -12.82
CA CYS A 111 1.05 7.04 -11.98
C CYS A 111 1.50 7.52 -10.61
N GLY A 112 1.51 6.60 -9.65
CA GLY A 112 1.91 6.88 -8.29
C GLY A 112 1.64 5.69 -7.39
N TYR A 113 1.32 5.97 -6.14
CA TYR A 113 1.01 4.96 -5.13
C TYR A 113 -0.30 5.26 -4.43
N ARG A 114 -1.15 4.23 -4.32
CA ARG A 114 -2.25 4.18 -3.37
C ARG A 114 -1.69 3.83 -2.00
N ILE A 115 -2.06 4.59 -0.97
CA ILE A 115 -1.58 4.38 0.38
C ILE A 115 -2.58 3.54 1.18
N TRP A 116 -2.07 2.43 1.72
CA TRP A 116 -2.75 1.55 2.65
C TRP A 116 -2.13 1.68 4.03
N TYR A 117 -2.94 1.80 5.06
CA TYR A 117 -2.44 2.06 6.42
C TYR A 117 -3.17 1.19 7.44
N ASN A 118 -2.38 0.49 8.26
CA ASN A 118 -2.83 -0.17 9.47
C ASN A 118 -2.25 0.62 10.65
N GLU A 119 -2.97 1.68 11.02
CA GLU A 119 -2.52 2.63 12.04
C GLU A 119 -2.33 1.95 13.41
N PRO A 120 -1.24 2.25 14.15
CA PRO A 120 -0.06 3.04 13.78
C PRO A 120 1.14 2.16 13.40
N LEU A 121 0.90 0.92 12.97
CA LEU A 121 1.89 -0.15 12.92
C LEU A 121 2.62 -0.21 11.58
N TYR A 122 1.88 -0.09 10.49
CA TYR A 122 2.33 -0.47 9.16
C TYR A 122 1.66 0.37 8.09
N ILE A 123 2.42 0.71 7.05
CA ILE A 123 1.96 1.46 5.90
C ILE A 123 2.55 0.84 4.62
N GLU A 124 1.75 0.85 3.55
CA GLU A 124 2.14 0.32 2.25
C GLU A 124 1.72 1.29 1.14
N GLY A 125 2.62 1.47 0.18
CA GLY A 125 2.31 2.05 -1.12
C GLY A 125 2.09 0.93 -2.12
N GLU A 126 0.88 0.83 -2.67
CA GLU A 126 0.55 -0.05 -3.78
C GLU A 126 0.60 0.74 -5.09
N ARG A 127 1.35 0.25 -6.09
CA ARG A 127 1.51 0.92 -7.37
C ARG A 127 0.14 1.11 -8.01
N HIS A 128 -0.19 2.35 -8.35
CA HIS A 128 -1.52 2.70 -8.80
C HIS A 128 -1.49 3.68 -9.97
N ALA A 129 -2.47 3.54 -10.85
CA ALA A 129 -2.68 4.43 -11.99
C ALA A 129 -4.05 5.10 -11.85
N VAL A 130 -4.08 6.41 -12.08
CA VAL A 130 -5.29 7.22 -12.17
C VAL A 130 -5.31 7.97 -13.50
N TRP A 131 -6.49 8.43 -13.91
CA TRP A 131 -6.67 9.24 -15.11
C TRP A 131 -6.58 10.73 -14.78
N THR A 132 -6.06 11.53 -15.71
CA THR A 132 -6.15 12.99 -15.66
C THR A 132 -6.19 13.62 -17.05
N ASP A 133 -6.90 14.74 -17.18
CA ASP A 133 -6.84 15.64 -18.34
C ASP A 133 -6.01 16.91 -18.07
N GLY A 134 -5.40 17.01 -16.88
CA GLY A 134 -4.68 18.18 -16.38
C GLY A 134 -5.52 19.11 -15.51
N ALA A 135 -6.85 19.03 -15.54
CA ALA A 135 -7.76 19.79 -14.70
C ALA A 135 -8.40 18.91 -13.61
N GLU A 136 -8.82 17.69 -13.94
CA GLU A 136 -9.36 16.69 -13.02
C GLU A 136 -8.37 15.50 -12.88
N ILE A 137 -8.38 14.88 -11.70
CA ILE A 137 -7.76 13.58 -11.45
C ILE A 137 -8.86 12.62 -10.98
N ARG A 138 -8.95 11.46 -11.62
CA ARG A 138 -9.99 10.45 -11.36
C ARG A 138 -9.37 9.06 -11.18
N ASP A 139 -9.67 8.43 -10.04
CA ASP A 139 -9.44 6.99 -9.91
C ASP A 139 -10.60 6.24 -10.59
N VAL A 140 -10.32 5.58 -11.70
CA VAL A 140 -11.29 4.77 -12.47
C VAL A 140 -11.28 3.31 -12.04
N SER A 141 -10.66 2.99 -10.91
CA SER A 141 -10.56 1.65 -10.35
C SER A 141 -11.41 1.50 -9.09
N TYR A 142 -11.59 0.24 -8.68
CA TYR A 142 -12.19 -0.12 -7.41
C TYR A 142 -11.32 -1.18 -6.73
N VAL A 143 -11.61 -1.43 -5.46
CA VAL A 143 -10.97 -2.47 -4.64
C VAL A 143 -12.06 -3.33 -4.02
N GLU A 144 -11.76 -4.61 -3.78
CA GLU A 144 -12.71 -5.57 -3.22
C GLU A 144 -13.25 -5.17 -1.85
N SER A 145 -12.41 -4.55 -1.00
CA SER A 145 -12.83 -4.01 0.30
C SER A 145 -13.90 -2.92 0.17
N GLY A 146 -14.08 -2.35 -1.02
CA GLY A 146 -15.11 -1.37 -1.32
C GLY A 146 -14.80 0.04 -0.88
N GLU A 147 -13.51 0.37 -0.70
CA GLU A 147 -13.07 1.76 -0.47
C GLU A 147 -13.58 2.66 -1.59
N ASP A 148 -14.31 3.71 -1.21
CA ASP A 148 -14.86 4.72 -2.12
C ASP A 148 -13.95 5.94 -2.25
N LYS A 149 -12.88 5.98 -1.46
CA LYS A 149 -11.84 7.00 -1.46
C LYS A 149 -10.48 6.37 -1.22
N ILE A 150 -9.45 6.95 -1.82
CA ILE A 150 -8.05 6.55 -1.63
C ILE A 150 -7.20 7.77 -1.29
N LEU A 151 -6.08 7.52 -0.60
CA LEU A 151 -4.98 8.48 -0.53
C LEU A 151 -3.97 8.10 -1.61
N PHE A 152 -3.72 9.01 -2.54
CA PHE A 152 -2.85 8.80 -3.70
C PHE A 152 -1.66 9.74 -3.65
N VAL A 153 -0.47 9.22 -3.95
CA VAL A 153 0.77 10.01 -4.07
C VAL A 153 1.29 9.86 -5.50
N PRO A 154 1.18 10.90 -6.34
CA PRO A 154 1.71 10.84 -7.69
C PRO A 154 3.24 10.74 -7.71
N ASP A 155 3.80 10.14 -8.76
CA ASP A 155 5.23 10.19 -9.03
C ASP A 155 5.53 10.38 -10.53
N ASP A 156 6.81 10.55 -10.83
CA ASP A 156 7.33 10.81 -12.18
C ASP A 156 7.69 9.54 -12.95
N LYS A 157 7.38 8.36 -12.40
CA LYS A 157 7.74 7.06 -12.98
C LYS A 157 6.61 6.53 -13.83
N THR A 158 6.95 5.76 -14.88
CA THR A 158 5.94 4.99 -15.61
C THR A 158 5.38 3.86 -14.73
N PHE A 159 4.23 3.30 -15.08
CA PHE A 159 3.60 2.27 -14.25
C PHE A 159 4.51 1.04 -14.02
N SER A 160 5.24 0.61 -15.06
CA SER A 160 6.11 -0.58 -15.03
C SER A 160 7.48 -0.35 -14.40
N ASP A 161 7.98 0.88 -14.36
CA ASP A 161 9.35 1.18 -13.91
C ASP A 161 9.48 1.30 -12.38
N ALA A 162 8.36 1.17 -11.66
CA ALA A 162 8.30 1.33 -10.22
C ALA A 162 7.88 0.03 -9.52
N PRO A 163 8.37 -0.25 -8.29
CA PRO A 163 7.95 -1.42 -7.54
C PRO A 163 6.42 -1.46 -7.34
N ARG A 164 5.82 -2.66 -7.51
CA ARG A 164 4.38 -2.87 -7.29
C ARG A 164 3.92 -2.57 -5.86
N LYS A 165 4.78 -2.86 -4.89
CA LYS A 165 4.52 -2.61 -3.46
C LYS A 165 5.78 -2.03 -2.81
N ILE A 166 5.59 -1.05 -1.94
CA ILE A 166 6.61 -0.52 -1.05
C ILE A 166 6.05 -0.60 0.36
N ARG A 167 6.70 -1.37 1.22
CA ARG A 167 6.22 -1.71 2.56
C ARG A 167 7.06 -1.02 3.63
N TYR A 168 6.43 -0.59 4.71
CA TYR A 168 7.13 0.04 5.83
C TYR A 168 6.40 -0.18 7.15
N ALA A 169 7.13 -0.63 8.16
CA ALA A 169 6.67 -0.62 9.54
C ALA A 169 7.37 0.51 10.31
N PHE A 170 6.69 1.08 11.29
CA PHE A 170 7.26 2.14 12.15
C PHE A 170 8.12 1.60 13.30
N ASN A 171 8.36 0.29 13.30
CA ASN A 171 9.24 -0.40 14.23
C ASN A 171 10.32 -1.15 13.45
N HIS A 172 11.59 -0.88 13.77
CA HIS A 172 12.74 -1.54 13.18
C HIS A 172 12.65 -3.08 13.15
N ALA A 173 12.19 -3.71 14.23
CA ALA A 173 12.10 -5.17 14.30
C ALA A 173 11.06 -5.75 13.33
N ASP A 174 10.02 -4.99 12.99
CA ASP A 174 9.02 -5.38 12.00
C ASP A 174 9.53 -5.12 10.58
N ASN A 175 10.30 -4.03 10.36
CA ASN A 175 10.99 -3.79 9.08
C ASN A 175 11.96 -4.92 8.70
N LEU A 176 12.67 -5.52 9.67
CA LEU A 176 13.53 -6.69 9.41
C LEU A 176 12.74 -7.90 8.94
N ILE A 177 11.55 -8.13 9.50
CA ILE A 177 10.69 -9.26 9.13
C ILE A 177 10.04 -9.02 7.76
N ILE A 178 9.65 -7.78 7.45
CA ILE A 178 9.17 -7.41 6.12
C ILE A 178 10.29 -7.65 5.09
N ALA A 179 11.52 -7.23 5.37
CA ALA A 179 12.66 -7.45 4.48
C ALA A 179 12.89 -8.93 4.20
N GLN A 180 12.72 -9.77 5.23
CA GLN A 180 12.77 -11.22 5.08
C GLN A 180 11.68 -11.77 4.16
N HIS A 181 10.45 -11.31 4.36
CA HIS A 181 9.32 -11.72 3.54
C HIS A 181 9.49 -11.31 2.08
N GLU A 182 9.91 -10.07 1.81
CA GLU A 182 10.16 -9.58 0.45
C GLU A 182 11.26 -10.36 -0.26
N ALA A 183 12.33 -10.73 0.46
CA ALA A 183 13.39 -11.57 -0.10
C ALA A 183 12.86 -12.96 -0.48
N MET A 184 11.97 -13.55 0.34
CA MET A 184 11.32 -14.82 0.01
C MET A 184 10.35 -14.69 -1.18
N GLU A 185 9.53 -13.64 -1.23
CA GLU A 185 8.63 -13.35 -2.36
C GLU A 185 9.41 -13.27 -3.69
N GLN A 186 10.57 -12.60 -3.70
CA GLN A 186 11.41 -12.47 -4.90
C GLN A 186 11.98 -13.81 -5.39
N THR A 187 12.26 -14.75 -4.49
CA THR A 187 12.73 -16.10 -4.87
C THR A 187 11.61 -17.00 -5.37
N ASN A 188 10.37 -16.71 -5.00
CA ASN A 188 9.21 -17.44 -5.47
C ASN A 188 8.85 -16.93 -6.87
N CYS A 189 9.12 -17.73 -7.89
CA CYS A 189 8.69 -17.48 -9.27
C CYS A 189 7.17 -17.68 -9.41
N ALA A 190 6.39 -16.89 -8.67
CA ALA A 190 4.95 -16.87 -8.79
C ALA A 190 4.60 -16.43 -10.22
N ARG A 191 3.79 -17.24 -10.92
CA ARG A 191 3.27 -16.88 -12.24
C ARG A 191 2.41 -15.64 -12.09
N THR A 192 2.88 -14.50 -12.56
CA THR A 192 2.04 -13.31 -12.74
C THR A 192 1.21 -13.51 -14.00
N MET A 193 -0.10 -13.30 -13.91
CA MET A 193 -0.96 -13.26 -15.10
C MET A 193 -0.47 -12.16 -16.04
N SER A 194 -0.56 -12.41 -17.34
CA SER A 194 -0.35 -11.35 -18.33
C SER A 194 -1.43 -10.27 -18.19
N PRO A 195 -1.18 -9.02 -18.64
CA PRO A 195 -2.19 -7.96 -18.63
C PRO A 195 -3.49 -8.36 -19.35
N GLN A 196 -3.38 -9.08 -20.47
CA GLN A 196 -4.53 -9.55 -21.23
C GLN A 196 -5.35 -10.59 -20.44
N GLU A 197 -4.69 -11.60 -19.89
CA GLU A 197 -5.37 -12.62 -19.05
C GLU A 197 -6.06 -11.95 -17.86
N ALA A 198 -5.40 -10.99 -17.19
CA ALA A 198 -6.00 -10.27 -16.07
C ALA A 198 -7.25 -9.48 -16.51
N TRP A 199 -7.20 -8.80 -17.65
CA TRP A 199 -8.35 -8.05 -18.19
C TRP A 199 -9.56 -8.93 -18.51
N GLU A 200 -9.31 -10.12 -19.06
CA GLU A 200 -10.35 -11.07 -19.47
C GLU A 200 -10.98 -11.81 -18.29
N THR A 201 -10.25 -11.99 -17.18
CA THR A 201 -10.67 -12.85 -16.07
C THR A 201 -11.05 -12.11 -14.79
N MET A 202 -10.49 -10.93 -14.53
CA MET A 202 -10.76 -10.21 -13.29
C MET A 202 -12.22 -9.74 -13.21
N PRO A 203 -12.84 -9.74 -12.02
CA PRO A 203 -14.20 -9.27 -11.85
C PRO A 203 -14.40 -7.83 -12.33
N THR A 204 -15.52 -7.57 -12.99
CA THR A 204 -15.95 -6.21 -13.34
C THR A 204 -16.55 -5.52 -12.13
N TYR A 205 -16.54 -4.18 -12.11
CA TYR A 205 -17.22 -3.42 -11.06
C TYR A 205 -18.72 -3.74 -11.02
N GLU A 206 -19.35 -3.97 -12.17
CA GLU A 206 -20.74 -4.42 -12.25
C GLU A 206 -20.96 -5.79 -11.55
N GLN A 207 -20.05 -6.75 -11.77
CA GLN A 207 -20.11 -8.07 -11.12
C GLN A 207 -19.92 -7.93 -9.60
N TRP A 208 -18.92 -7.17 -9.17
CA TRP A 208 -18.67 -6.90 -7.76
C TRP A 208 -19.89 -6.24 -7.08
N LEU A 209 -20.55 -5.28 -7.74
CA LEU A 209 -21.78 -4.67 -7.22
C LEU A 209 -22.92 -5.69 -7.06
N LYS A 210 -23.06 -6.64 -7.99
CA LYS A 210 -24.06 -7.71 -7.88
C LYS A 210 -23.74 -8.63 -6.70
N GLU A 211 -22.49 -9.05 -6.55
CA GLU A 211 -22.04 -9.92 -5.45
C GLU A 211 -22.22 -9.25 -4.08
N LYS A 212 -21.82 -7.98 -3.93
CA LYS A 212 -22.01 -7.21 -2.70
C LYS A 212 -23.48 -7.07 -2.30
N ARG A 213 -24.39 -6.95 -3.29
CA ARG A 213 -25.84 -6.89 -3.06
C ARG A 213 -26.43 -8.24 -2.65
N ILE A 214 -25.87 -9.35 -3.15
CA ILE A 214 -26.37 -10.71 -2.88
C ILE A 214 -25.83 -11.25 -1.54
N MET A 215 -24.61 -10.85 -1.13
CA MET A 215 -23.93 -11.38 0.07
C MET A 215 -23.38 -10.27 1.00
N PRO A 216 -24.21 -9.35 1.54
CA PRO A 216 -23.73 -8.26 2.39
C PRO A 216 -23.02 -8.74 3.68
N ASN A 217 -23.34 -9.94 4.17
CA ASN A 217 -22.82 -10.47 5.45
C ASN A 217 -21.58 -11.39 5.32
N LEU A 218 -21.12 -11.72 4.11
CA LEU A 218 -19.98 -12.62 3.89
C LEU A 218 -18.65 -11.85 3.72
N LEU A 219 -18.69 -10.66 3.12
CA LEU A 219 -17.51 -9.80 2.91
C LEU A 219 -16.89 -9.27 4.23
N LEU A 220 -17.64 -9.27 5.33
CA LEU A 220 -17.14 -8.96 6.68
C LEU A 220 -16.31 -10.12 7.31
N LYS A 221 -16.37 -11.34 6.75
CA LYS A 221 -15.74 -12.53 7.33
C LYS A 221 -14.45 -12.96 6.64
N THR A 222 -14.09 -12.38 5.49
CA THR A 222 -12.86 -12.71 4.75
C THR A 222 -11.61 -11.96 5.25
N LYS A 223 -11.69 -11.20 6.35
CA LYS A 223 -10.51 -10.64 7.05
C LYS A 223 -9.58 -11.70 7.66
N VAL A 224 -9.88 -12.98 7.48
CA VAL A 224 -9.09 -14.11 7.96
C VAL A 224 -8.88 -15.02 6.76
N LEU A 225 -7.61 -15.20 6.37
CA LEU A 225 -7.11 -15.99 5.23
C LEU A 225 -6.87 -15.18 3.95
N LEU A 226 -5.77 -14.44 3.94
CA LEU A 226 -4.71 -14.55 2.92
C LEU A 226 -3.39 -14.12 3.55
#